data_AF-A0A3M0XHT4-F1
#
_entry.id   AF-A0A3M0XHT4-F1
#
_cell.length_a   1.000
_cell.length_b   1.000
_cell.length_c   1.000
_cell.angle_alpha   90.00
_cell.angle_beta   90.00
_cell.angle_gamma   90.00
#
_symmetry.space_group_name_H-M   'P 1'
#
loop_
_entity.id
_entity.type
_entity.pdbx_description
1 polymer ?
#
loop_
_entity_poly.entity_id
_entity_poly.type
_entity_poly.pdbx_seq_one_letter_code
_entity_poly.pdbx_strand_id
1 'polypeptide(L)'
;MAVVITLFEWAGKKGPFKIRTHCEECSLTKSMLKDMLKREFKGLDVRFEVKPWLDNFFYCLARRAWHPPIVMVDGRKFHQFSHKNPLFDRKKLESFVKERLRRSKPCCH
;
A
#
# COMPACT_ATOMS: atom_id res chain seq x y z
N MET A 1 8.07 -15.60 -6.25
CA MET A 1 8.17 -14.13 -6.41
C MET A 1 7.48 -13.49 -5.23
N ALA A 2 8.11 -12.49 -4.61
CA ALA A 2 7.56 -11.79 -3.46
C ALA A 2 6.43 -10.84 -3.87
N VAL A 3 5.35 -10.82 -3.10
CA VAL A 3 4.26 -9.84 -3.26
C VAL A 3 4.65 -8.57 -2.54
N VAL A 4 4.64 -7.43 -3.23
CA VAL A 4 5.07 -6.14 -2.66
C VAL A 4 3.85 -5.30 -2.34
N ILE A 5 3.68 -4.97 -1.05
CA ILE A 5 2.72 -3.99 -0.57
C ILE A 5 3.43 -2.64 -0.45
N THR A 6 2.94 -1.63 -1.16
CA THR A 6 3.47 -0.27 -1.10
C THR A 6 2.43 0.67 -0.49
N LEU A 7 2.81 1.36 0.58
CA LEU A 7 2.05 2.48 1.13
C LEU A 7 2.64 3.80 0.61
N PHE A 8 1.82 4.58 -0.09
CA PHE A 8 2.15 5.97 -0.39
C PHE A 8 1.52 6.87 0.67
N GLU A 9 2.37 7.45 1.52
CA GLU A 9 1.97 8.35 2.61
C GLU A 9 2.02 9.81 2.16
N TRP A 10 1.25 10.68 2.83
CA TRP A 10 1.28 12.14 2.63
C TRP A 10 2.64 12.69 3.09
N ALA A 11 3.61 12.56 2.21
CA ALA A 11 4.99 12.97 2.40
C ALA A 11 5.63 13.23 1.04
N GLY A 12 6.76 13.93 1.08
CA GLY A 12 7.60 14.13 -0.10
C GLY A 12 7.80 15.57 -0.52
N LYS A 13 8.45 15.72 -1.67
CA LYS A 13 8.75 17.01 -2.29
C LYS A 13 8.64 16.94 -3.80
N LYS A 14 8.17 18.02 -4.41
CA LYS A 14 8.16 18.21 -5.87
C LYS A 14 8.46 19.67 -6.17
N GLY A 15 9.70 19.92 -6.60
CA GLY A 15 10.22 21.28 -6.78
C GLY A 15 10.16 22.09 -5.48
N PRO A 16 9.58 23.31 -5.48
CA PRO A 16 9.48 24.14 -4.28
C PRO A 16 8.44 23.63 -3.27
N PHE A 17 7.54 22.74 -3.67
CA PHE A 17 6.49 22.21 -2.79
C PHE A 17 7.03 21.02 -1.99
N LYS A 18 7.01 21.14 -0.66
CA LYS A 18 7.38 20.06 0.27
C LYS A 18 6.29 19.87 1.30
N ILE A 19 5.84 18.63 1.46
CA ILE A 19 4.91 18.27 2.53
C ILE A 19 5.66 18.30 3.86
N ARG A 20 5.15 19.08 4.81
CA ARG A 20 5.67 19.18 6.19
C ARG A 20 4.64 18.75 7.23
N THR A 21 3.38 18.57 6.83
CA THR A 21 2.29 18.21 7.73
C THR A 21 2.27 16.70 7.97
N HIS A 22 1.95 16.32 9.20
CA HIS A 22 1.72 14.94 9.57
C HIS A 22 0.29 14.53 9.19
N CYS A 23 0.12 13.31 8.67
CA CYS A 23 -1.19 12.73 8.36
C CYS A 23 -1.43 11.56 9.30
N GLU A 24 -2.40 11.71 10.20
CA GLU A 24 -2.74 10.69 11.19
C GLU A 24 -3.31 9.43 10.53
N GLU A 25 -4.07 9.59 9.45
CA GLU A 25 -4.64 8.49 8.67
C GLU A 25 -3.54 7.65 8.00
N CYS A 26 -2.46 8.29 7.54
CA CYS A 26 -1.29 7.59 7.02
C CYS A 26 -0.61 6.76 8.12
N SER A 27 -0.43 7.35 9.31
CA SER A 27 0.17 6.67 10.47
C SER A 27 -0.69 5.49 10.96
N LEU A 28 -2.01 5.63 10.95
CA LEU A 28 -2.95 4.56 11.27
C LEU A 28 -2.88 3.42 10.24
N THR A 29 -2.96 3.75 8.94
CA THR A 29 -2.86 2.79 7.83
C THR A 29 -1.54 2.01 7.88
N LYS A 30 -0.43 2.72 8.13
CA LYS A 30 0.91 2.14 8.27
C LYS A 30 0.99 1.17 9.44
N SER A 31 0.41 1.53 10.58
CA SER A 31 0.39 0.69 11.78
C SER A 31 -0.43 -0.57 11.56
N MET A 32 -1.60 -0.47 10.92
CA MET A 32 -2.41 -1.63 10.52
C MET A 32 -1.66 -2.57 9.58
N LEU A 33 -1.00 -2.04 8.53
CA LEU A 33 -0.22 -2.87 7.61
C LEU A 33 0.96 -3.55 8.32
N LYS A 34 1.64 -2.86 9.23
CA LYS A 34 2.72 -3.46 10.03
C LYS A 34 2.22 -4.57 10.95
N ASP A 35 1.06 -4.41 11.58
CA ASP A 35 0.44 -5.47 12.37
C ASP A 35 0.08 -6.68 11.50
N MET A 36 -0.47 -6.43 10.31
CA MET A 36 -0.80 -7.49 9.35
C MET A 36 0.42 -8.28 8.87
N LEU A 37 1.55 -7.63 8.65
CA LEU A 37 2.80 -8.30 8.28
C LEU A 37 3.31 -9.23 9.39
N LYS A 38 3.11 -8.85 10.65
CA LYS A 38 3.57 -9.62 11.82
C LYS A 38 2.68 -10.81 12.13
N ARG A 39 1.40 -10.74 11.80
CA ARG A 39 0.38 -11.73 12.15
C ARG A 39 -0.10 -12.49 10.92
N GLU A 40 -0.91 -11.86 10.06
CA GLU A 40 -1.58 -12.48 8.91
C GLU A 40 -0.61 -12.92 7.80
N PHE A 41 0.48 -12.17 7.59
CA PHE A 41 1.48 -12.49 6.55
C PHE A 41 2.78 -13.10 7.10
N LYS A 42 2.77 -13.53 8.38
CA LYS A 42 3.95 -14.15 8.99
C LYS A 42 4.34 -15.42 8.23
N GLY A 43 5.58 -15.48 7.76
CA GLY A 43 6.10 -16.62 6.99
C GLY A 43 5.67 -16.67 5.52
N LEU A 44 5.00 -15.62 5.01
CA LEU A 44 4.70 -15.47 3.58
C LEU A 44 5.74 -14.55 2.92
N ASP A 45 5.98 -14.74 1.62
CA ASP A 45 6.89 -13.92 0.81
C ASP A 45 6.25 -12.57 0.46
N VAL A 46 6.04 -11.73 1.48
CA VAL A 46 5.42 -10.40 1.38
C VAL A 46 6.41 -9.33 1.81
N ARG A 47 6.64 -8.34 0.95
CA ARG A 47 7.48 -7.18 1.25
C ARG A 47 6.61 -5.95 1.48
N PHE A 48 7.03 -5.08 2.40
CA PHE A 48 6.35 -3.84 2.68
C PHE A 48 7.27 -2.64 2.51
N GLU A 49 6.83 -1.70 1.69
CA GLU A 49 7.54 -0.48 1.39
C GLU A 49 6.67 0.73 1.67
N VAL A 50 7.30 1.81 2.12
CA VAL A 50 6.64 3.10 2.31
C VAL A 50 7.34 4.11 1.42
N LYS A 51 6.56 4.82 0.61
CA LYS A 51 7.06 5.80 -0.36
C LYS A 51 6.37 7.14 -0.18
N PRO A 52 7.09 8.26 -0.35
CA PRO A 52 6.47 9.58 -0.35
C PRO A 52 5.54 9.73 -1.55
N TRP A 53 4.26 10.03 -1.32
CA TRP A 53 3.27 10.22 -2.39
C TRP A 53 3.66 11.34 -3.35
N LEU A 54 4.18 12.47 -2.85
CA LEU A 54 4.43 13.64 -3.69
C LEU A 54 5.58 13.40 -4.70
N ASP A 55 6.65 12.73 -4.30
CA ASP A 55 7.73 12.31 -5.20
C ASP A 55 7.24 11.28 -6.24
N ASN A 56 6.23 10.47 -5.86
CA ASN A 56 5.66 9.41 -6.69
C ASN A 56 4.30 9.79 -7.30
N PHE A 57 3.99 11.08 -7.38
CA PHE A 57 2.65 11.54 -7.76
C PHE A 57 2.22 11.02 -9.14
N PHE A 58 3.11 11.12 -10.13
CA PHE A 58 2.82 10.64 -11.49
C PHE A 58 2.64 9.12 -11.56
N TYR A 59 3.42 8.38 -10.77
CA TYR A 59 3.30 6.93 -10.66
C TYR A 59 1.93 6.52 -10.08
N CYS A 60 1.46 7.25 -9.07
CA CYS A 60 0.15 7.04 -8.45
C CYS A 60 -0.99 7.38 -9.41
N LEU A 61 -0.88 8.52 -10.10
CA LEU A 61 -1.88 9.02 -11.04
C LEU A 61 -2.11 8.05 -12.20
N ALA A 62 -1.02 7.51 -12.79
CA ALA A 62 -1.10 6.49 -13.84
C ALA A 62 -1.85 5.21 -13.41
N ARG A 63 -1.94 4.96 -12.09
CA ARG A 63 -2.65 3.83 -11.48
C ARG A 63 -4.03 4.21 -10.94
N ARG A 64 -4.56 5.36 -11.38
CA ARG A 64 -5.84 5.92 -10.95
C ARG A 64 -5.91 6.10 -9.44
N ALA A 65 -4.79 6.41 -8.79
CA ALA A 65 -4.71 6.70 -7.36
C ALA A 65 -4.27 8.15 -7.16
N TRP A 66 -5.14 8.97 -6.57
CA TRP A 66 -4.91 10.42 -6.46
C TRP A 66 -4.80 10.93 -5.02
N HIS A 67 -5.37 10.22 -4.04
CA HIS A 67 -5.42 10.70 -2.66
C HIS A 67 -4.73 9.72 -1.69
N PRO A 68 -3.67 10.13 -0.97
CA PRO A 68 -3.05 9.33 0.08
C PRO A 68 -3.88 9.31 1.37
N PRO A 69 -3.69 8.34 2.27
CA PRO A 69 -2.88 7.13 2.11
C PRO A 69 -3.35 6.23 0.95
N ILE A 70 -2.41 5.77 0.12
CA ILE A 70 -2.68 4.81 -0.97
C ILE A 70 -1.97 3.49 -0.65
N VAL A 71 -2.72 2.40 -0.69
CA VAL A 71 -2.18 1.04 -0.58
C VAL A 71 -2.19 0.39 -1.95
N MET A 72 -1.03 -0.05 -2.41
CA MET A 72 -0.86 -0.82 -3.65
C MET A 72 -0.29 -2.20 -3.35
N VAL A 73 -0.65 -3.19 -4.18
CA VAL A 73 -0.11 -4.54 -4.13
C VAL A 73 0.36 -4.94 -5.53
N ASP A 74 1.67 -5.19 -5.67
CA ASP A 74 2.39 -5.39 -6.93
C ASP A 74 2.10 -4.28 -7.95
N GLY A 75 2.15 -3.03 -7.48
CA GLY A 75 1.88 -1.86 -8.31
C GLY A 75 0.44 -1.72 -8.80
N ARG A 76 -0.52 -2.54 -8.31
CA ARG A 76 -1.95 -2.34 -8.55
C ARG A 76 -2.60 -1.64 -7.36
N LYS A 77 -3.42 -0.62 -7.63
CA LYS A 77 -4.19 0.09 -6.59
C LYS A 77 -5.13 -0.88 -5.88
N PHE A 78 -4.95 -1.03 -4.57
CA PHE A 78 -5.85 -1.81 -3.72
C PHE A 78 -6.82 -0.89 -2.97
N HIS A 79 -6.29 0.15 -2.34
CA HIS A 79 -7.07 1.12 -1.58
C HIS A 79 -6.48 2.51 -1.72
N GLN A 80 -7.34 3.51 -1.62
CA GLN A 80 -6.98 4.91 -1.45
C GLN A 80 -7.95 5.51 -0.44
N PHE A 81 -7.49 6.50 0.31
CA PHE A 81 -8.35 7.21 1.24
C PHE A 81 -9.53 7.86 0.52
N SER A 82 -10.70 7.78 1.16
CA SER A 82 -11.89 8.53 0.78
C SER A 82 -12.73 8.81 2.02
N HIS A 83 -13.44 9.94 2.07
CA HIS A 83 -14.30 10.25 3.22
C HIS A 83 -15.35 9.16 3.51
N LYS A 84 -15.81 8.42 2.49
CA LYS A 84 -16.77 7.31 2.66
C LYS A 84 -16.10 6.02 3.15
N ASN A 85 -14.83 5.81 2.85
CA ASN A 85 -14.05 4.63 3.22
C ASN A 85 -12.64 5.08 3.62
N PRO A 86 -12.45 5.51 4.88
CA PRO A 86 -11.17 6.04 5.35
C PRO A 86 -10.13 4.95 5.58
N LEU A 87 -10.57 3.71 5.81
CA LEU A 87 -9.72 2.56 6.07
C LEU A 87 -10.02 1.43 5.08
N PHE A 88 -9.03 0.57 4.88
CA PHE A 88 -9.17 -0.64 4.09
C PHE A 88 -9.61 -1.83 4.95
N ASP A 89 -10.30 -2.79 4.33
CA ASP A 89 -10.69 -4.03 4.99
C ASP A 89 -9.48 -4.99 5.05
N ARG A 90 -9.12 -5.42 6.28
CA ARG A 90 -7.99 -6.31 6.54
C ARG A 90 -8.16 -7.68 5.88
N LYS A 91 -9.36 -8.29 5.97
CA LYS A 91 -9.64 -9.61 5.38
C LYS A 91 -9.60 -9.56 3.86
N LYS A 92 -10.08 -8.45 3.28
CA LYS A 92 -10.03 -8.22 1.83
C LYS A 92 -8.60 -8.09 1.33
N LEU A 93 -7.75 -7.35 2.06
CA LEU A 93 -6.32 -7.22 1.72
C LEU A 93 -5.61 -8.56 1.85
N GLU A 94 -5.85 -9.28 2.94
CA GLU A 94 -5.28 -10.61 3.18
C GLU A 94 -5.62 -11.58 2.05
N SER A 95 -6.90 -11.67 1.68
CA SER A 95 -7.38 -12.54 0.60
C SER A 95 -6.72 -12.18 -0.73
N PHE A 96 -6.62 -10.88 -1.04
CA PHE A 96 -6.01 -10.37 -2.26
C PHE A 96 -4.51 -10.71 -2.34
N VAL A 97 -3.77 -10.53 -1.25
CA VAL A 97 -2.33 -10.85 -1.18
C VAL A 97 -2.12 -12.37 -1.29
N LYS A 98 -2.92 -13.17 -0.58
CA LYS A 98 -2.85 -14.64 -0.65
C LYS A 98 -3.16 -15.17 -2.05
N GLU A 99 -4.13 -14.59 -2.75
CA GLU A 99 -4.42 -14.94 -4.14
C GLU A 99 -3.22 -14.65 -5.05
N ARG A 100 -2.58 -13.49 -4.88
CA ARG A 100 -1.37 -13.13 -5.65
C ARG A 100 -0.20 -14.07 -5.37
N LEU A 101 0.02 -14.43 -4.11
CA LEU A 101 1.04 -15.41 -3.72
C LEU A 101 0.78 -16.79 -4.34
N ARG A 102 -0.48 -17.21 -4.49
CA ARG A 102 -0.83 -18.47 -5.15
C ARG A 102 -0.54 -18.41 -6.65
N ARG A 103 -0.90 -17.31 -7.32
CA ARG A 103 -0.64 -17.10 -8.76
C ARG A 103 0.84 -16.94 -9.08
N SER A 104 1.66 -16.49 -8.12
CA SER A 104 3.09 -16.26 -8.29
C SER A 104 3.97 -17.47 -7.98
N LYS A 105 3.40 -18.54 -7.41
CA LYS A 105 4.07 -19.85 -7.36
C LYS A 105 3.94 -20.47 -8.75
N PRO A 106 5.05 -20.81 -9.43
CA PRO A 106 4.95 -21.60 -10.65
C PRO A 106 4.21 -22.89 -10.30
N CYS A 107 3.13 -23.21 -11.02
CA CYS A 107 2.53 -24.53 -10.93
C CYS A 107 3.62 -25.54 -11.28
N CYS A 108 4.08 -26.32 -10.30
CA CYS A 108 4.80 -27.55 -10.57
C CYS A 108 3.83 -28.44 -11.35
N HIS A 109 4.04 -28.59 -12.66
CA HIS A 109 3.58 -29.76 -13.41
C HIS A 109 4.62 -30.87 -13.23
#